data_AF-J3AF77-F1
#
_entry.id   AF-J3AF77-F1
#
_cell.length_a   1.000
_cell.length_b   1.000
_cell.length_c   1.000
_cell.angle_alpha   90.00
_cell.angle_beta   90.00
_cell.angle_gamma   90.00
#
_symmetry.space_group_name_H-M   'P 1'
#
loop_
_entity.id
_entity.type
_entity.pdbx_description
1 polymer ?
#
loop_
_entity_poly.entity_id
_entity_poly.type
_entity_poly.pdbx_seq_one_letter_code
_entity_poly.pdbx_strand_id
1 'polypeptide(L)' 'MASRDDLIKREALELWGQMHDEPAPEVSGGELLQLICRDLDLFAYDRVQSPFLRPTLIMRPEEWPETRKG' A
#
# COMPACT_ATOMS: atom_id res chain seq x y z
N MET A 1 -0.08 -5.82 24.12
CA MET A 1 -0.62 -5.15 22.91
C MET A 1 0.17 -5.68 21.73
N ALA A 2 -0.50 -6.11 20.65
CA ALA A 2 0.21 -6.54 19.44
C ALA A 2 1.04 -5.37 18.88
N SER A 3 2.22 -5.65 18.35
CA SER A 3 3.03 -4.61 17.72
C SER A 3 2.36 -4.14 16.42
N ARG A 4 2.75 -2.95 15.94
CA ARG A 4 2.29 -2.45 14.64
C ARG A 4 2.58 -3.46 13.51
N ASP A 5 3.74 -4.11 13.55
CA ASP A 5 4.12 -5.06 12.50
C ASP A 5 3.30 -6.36 12.58
N ASP A 6 2.98 -6.84 13.79
CA ASP A 6 2.11 -8.01 13.96
C ASP A 6 0.71 -7.78 13.36
N LEU A 7 0.17 -6.57 13.57
CA LEU A 7 -1.11 -6.18 12.96
C LEU A 7 -1.00 -6.13 11.44
N ILE A 8 0.05 -5.52 10.89
CA ILE A 8 0.26 -5.46 9.43
C ILE A 8 0.42 -6.86 8.85
N LYS A 9 1.21 -7.73 9.49
CA LYS A 9 1.45 -9.10 9.04
C LYS A 9 0.15 -9.90 8.99
N ARG A 10 -0.71 -9.77 10.01
CA ARG A 10 -2.02 -10.44 10.02
C ARG A 10 -2.89 -10.03 8.85
N GLU A 11 -3.06 -8.73 8.62
CA GLU A 11 -3.89 -8.23 7.51
C GLU A 11 -3.28 -8.59 6.15
N ALA A 12 -1.95 -8.50 6.00
CA ALA A 12 -1.27 -8.86 4.76
C ALA A 12 -1.39 -10.36 4.44
N LEU A 13 -1.39 -11.24 5.44
CA LEU A 13 -1.63 -12.67 5.26
C LEU A 13 -3.06 -12.97 4.79
N GLU A 14 -4.04 -12.27 5.35
CA GLU A 14 -5.44 -12.39 4.92
C GLU A 14 -5.61 -11.93 3.47
N LEU A 15 -5.01 -10.80 3.10
CA LEU A 15 -5.00 -10.29 1.72
C LEU A 15 -4.32 -11.28 0.75
N TRP A 16 -3.16 -11.84 1.14
CA TRP A 16 -2.45 -12.81 0.31
C TRP A 16 -3.33 -14.02 -0.01
N GLY A 17 -4.00 -14.60 0.99
CA GLY A 17 -4.87 -15.76 0.79
C GLY A 17 -6.12 -15.49 -0.06
N GLN A 18 -6.50 -14.23 -0.27
CA GLN A 18 -7.58 -13.86 -1.18
C GLN A 18 -7.10 -13.66 -2.63
N MET A 19 -5.83 -13.33 -2.82
CA MET A 19 -5.25 -12.97 -4.11
C MET A 19 -4.43 -14.08 -4.75
N HIS A 20 -3.87 -14.98 -3.95
CA HIS A 20 -2.93 -16.01 -4.37
C HIS A 20 -3.37 -17.37 -3.86
N ASP A 21 -3.26 -18.40 -4.70
CA ASP A 21 -3.54 -19.80 -4.35
C ASP A 21 -2.33 -20.51 -3.71
N GLU A 22 -1.24 -19.77 -3.46
CA GLU A 22 0.01 -20.28 -2.89
C GLU A 22 0.25 -19.76 -1.46
N PRO A 23 1.02 -20.48 -0.63
CA PRO A 23 1.34 -20.00 0.72
C PRO A 23 2.12 -18.69 0.68
N ALA A 24 1.80 -17.79 1.61
CA ALA A 24 2.50 -16.51 1.74
C ALA A 24 3.98 -16.71 2.10
N PRO A 25 4.89 -15.89 1.56
CA PRO A 25 6.30 -15.95 1.92
C PRO A 25 6.55 -15.54 3.39
N GLU A 26 7.56 -16.15 3.99
CA GLU A 26 8.00 -15.88 5.37
C GLU A 26 8.86 -14.60 5.45
N VAL A 27 8.19 -13.46 5.31
CA VAL A 27 8.77 -12.10 5.39
C VAL A 27 8.05 -11.23 6.43
N SER A 28 8.54 -10.03 6.73
CA SER A 28 7.84 -9.11 7.65
C SER A 28 6.46 -8.68 7.10
N GLY A 29 5.60 -8.12 7.96
CA GLY A 29 4.29 -7.65 7.53
C GLY A 29 4.38 -6.57 6.46
N GLY A 30 5.28 -5.61 6.67
CA GLY A 30 5.52 -4.53 5.70
C GLY A 30 6.03 -5.03 4.34
N GLU A 31 6.94 -6.02 4.33
CA GLU A 31 7.44 -6.61 3.09
C GLU A 31 6.37 -7.41 2.35
N LEU A 32 5.56 -8.18 3.07
CA LEU A 32 4.45 -8.93 2.46
C LEU A 32 3.45 -7.99 1.78
N LEU A 33 3.13 -6.86 2.44
CA LEU A 33 2.25 -5.86 1.86
C LEU A 33 2.86 -5.20 0.60
N GLN A 34 4.17 -4.98 0.56
CA GLN A 34 4.85 -4.45 -0.63
C GLN A 34 4.85 -5.43 -1.82
N LEU A 35 4.85 -6.75 -1.54
CA LEU A 35 4.72 -7.76 -2.59
C LEU A 35 3.30 -7.75 -3.18
N ILE A 36 2.27 -7.80 -2.33
CA ILE A 36 0.85 -7.68 -2.74
C ILE A 36 0.64 -6.39 -3.54
N CYS A 37 1.02 -5.27 -2.92
CA CYS A 37 1.65 -4.10 -3.53
C CYS A 37 1.82 -4.05 -5.05
N ARG A 38 2.79 -4.88 -5.47
CA ARG A 38 3.42 -4.89 -6.78
C ARG A 38 2.59 -5.66 -7.80
N ASP A 39 1.89 -6.68 -7.34
CA ASP A 39 1.06 -7.54 -8.18
C ASP A 39 -0.29 -6.89 -8.47
N LEU A 40 -0.76 -6.03 -7.56
CA LEU A 40 -1.83 -5.09 -7.85
C LEU A 40 -1.34 -4.06 -8.87
N ASP A 41 -2.10 -3.90 -9.96
CA ASP A 41 -1.91 -2.77 -10.88
C ASP A 41 -2.35 -1.46 -10.19
N LEU A 42 -1.56 -1.01 -9.22
CA LEU A 42 -1.80 0.21 -8.45
C LEU A 42 -1.68 1.47 -9.30
N PHE A 43 -1.23 1.39 -10.56
CA PHE A 43 -1.42 2.48 -11.51
C PHE A 43 -2.90 2.80 -11.69
N ALA A 44 -3.80 1.82 -11.60
CA ALA A 44 -5.25 2.05 -11.57
C ALA A 44 -5.74 2.68 -10.25
N TYR A 45 -4.94 2.59 -9.18
CA TYR A 45 -5.18 3.29 -7.91
C TYR A 45 -4.67 4.74 -7.93
N ASP A 46 -4.12 5.22 -9.04
CA ASP A 46 -4.08 6.66 -9.34
C ASP A 46 -5.51 7.09 -9.70
N ARG A 47 -6.41 7.08 -8.69
CA ARG A 47 -7.83 7.47 -8.75
C ARG A 47 -8.06 8.94 -9.17
N VAL A 48 -7.06 9.55 -9.78
CA VAL A 48 -7.05 10.92 -10.27
C VAL A 48 -6.45 10.99 -11.68
N GLN A 49 -6.52 9.93 -12.48
CA GLN A 49 -6.54 10.10 -13.94
C GLN A 49 -7.91 10.62 -14.40
N SER A 50 -8.32 11.76 -13.84
CA SER A 50 -9.35 12.57 -14.49
C SER A 50 -8.67 13.29 -15.65
N PRO A 51 -9.25 13.30 -16.87
CA PRO A 51 -8.72 14.09 -17.97
C PRO A 51 -8.67 15.60 -17.65
N PHE A 52 -9.33 16.02 -16.56
CA PHE A 52 -9.37 17.41 -16.08
C PHE A 52 -8.37 17.70 -14.95
N LEU A 53 -7.81 16.67 -14.28
CA LEU A 53 -6.83 16.86 -13.21
C LEU A 53 -5.44 16.52 -13.74
N ARG A 54 -4.65 17.56 -13.98
CA ARG A 54 -3.24 17.39 -14.30
C ARG A 54 -2.51 16.85 -13.07
N PRO A 55 -1.53 15.94 -13.22
CA PRO A 55 -0.76 15.40 -12.09
C PRO A 55 -0.16 16.47 -11.17
N THR A 56 0.24 17.62 -11.72
CA THR A 56 0.79 18.77 -10.98
C THR A 56 -0.23 19.50 -10.08
N LEU A 57 -1.53 19.18 -10.20
CA LEU A 57 -2.61 19.77 -9.41
C LEU A 57 -3.05 18.86 -8.26
N ILE A 58 -2.46 17.67 -8.14
CA ILE A 58 -2.76 16.70 -7.10
C ILE A 58 -1.68 16.84 -6.04
N MET A 59 -2.06 17.36 -4.87
CA MET A 59 -1.17 17.39 -3.71
C MET A 59 -1.00 15.95 -3.21
N ARG A 60 0.22 15.42 -3.31
CA ARG A 60 0.55 14.07 -2.84
C ARG A 60 0.75 14.07 -1.32
N PRO A 61 0.56 12.93 -0.62
CA PRO A 61 0.75 12.84 0.83
C PRO A 61 2.13 13.32 1.30
N GLU A 62 3.17 13.12 0.50
CA GLU A 62 4.54 13.55 0.77
C GLU A 62 4.69 15.08 0.71
N GLU A 63 3.79 15.76 0.00
CA GLU A 63 3.78 17.22 -0.18
C GLU A 63 2.95 17.94 0.88
N TRP A 64 2.32 17.21 1.81
CA TRP A 64 1.53 17.83 2.86
C TRP A 64 2.36 18.78 3.73
N PRO A 65 1.81 19.94 4.12
CA PRO A 65 2.52 20.88 4.99
C PRO A 65 2.91 20.26 6.35
N GLU A 66 2.15 19.26 6.78
CA GLU A 66 2.29 18.58 8.07
C GLU A 66 3.48 17.59 8.10
N THR A 67 3.85 17.00 6.96
CA THR A 67 5.01 16.07 6.86
C THR A 67 6.35 16.80 6.86
N ARG A 68 6.38 18.12 6.65
CA ARG A 68 7.60 18.95 6.74
C ARG A 68 8.05 19.29 8.17
N LYS A 69 7.32 18.85 9.18
CA LYS A 69 7.64 19.06 10.61
C LYS A 69 8.17 17.81 11.32
N GLY A 70 8.86 16.93 10.60
CA GLY A 70 9.58 15.77 11.15
C GLY A 70 11.08 15.98 11.07
#